data_AF-A0A527GJW4-F1
#
_entry.id   AF-A0A527GJW4-F1
#
_cell.length_a   1.000
_cell.length_b   1.000
_cell.length_c   1.000
_cell.angle_alpha   90.00
_cell.angle_beta   90.00
_cell.angle_gamma   90.00
#
_symmetry.space_group_name_H-M   'P 1'
#
loop_
_entity.id
_entity.type
_entity.pdbx_description
1 polymer ?
#
loop_
_entity_poly.entity_id
_entity_poly.type
_entity_poly.pdbx_seq_one_letter_code
_entity_poly.pdbx_strand_id
1 'polypeptide(L)' 'MKFAAVLNRDGGTLRTTDLAAFSDRMHQTLETAGHSLSIEIVAGKDVVETLDSAASRRSVD' A
#
# COMPACT_ATOMS: atom_id res chain seq x y z
N MET A 1 -10.80 -5.84 8.89
CA MET A 1 -10.95 -5.36 7.51
C MET A 1 -9.72 -5.72 6.71
N LYS A 2 -9.84 -5.83 5.40
CA LYS A 2 -8.74 -6.09 4.47
C LYS A 2 -8.43 -4.82 3.69
N PHE A 3 -7.30 -4.20 3.98
CA PHE A 3 -6.86 -2.98 3.32
C PHE A 3 -5.90 -3.29 2.18
N ALA A 4 -5.97 -2.48 1.11
CA ALA A 4 -4.92 -2.39 0.12
C ALA A 4 -4.29 -0.99 0.16
N ALA A 5 -2.96 -0.94 0.18
CA ALA A 5 -2.20 0.30 0.07
C ALA A 5 -1.35 0.28 -1.21
N VAL A 6 -1.49 1.33 -2.02
CA VAL A 6 -0.64 1.54 -3.20
C VAL A 6 0.31 2.69 -2.90
N LEU A 7 1.61 2.40 -2.80
CA LEU A 7 2.64 3.37 -2.47
C LEU A 7 3.39 3.79 -3.73
N ASN A 8 3.30 5.07 -4.07
CA ASN A 8 4.06 5.64 -5.19
C ASN A 8 5.50 5.93 -4.77
N ARG A 9 6.45 5.12 -5.23
CA ARG A 9 7.89 5.29 -4.92
C ARG A 9 8.51 6.54 -5.54
N ASP A 10 7.87 7.14 -6.54
CA ASP A 10 8.36 8.38 -7.17
C ASP A 10 7.77 9.64 -6.50
N GLY A 11 6.79 9.45 -5.61
CA GLY A 11 6.03 10.52 -4.98
C GLY A 11 6.79 11.22 -3.86
N GLY A 12 7.01 12.53 -4.01
CA GLY A 12 7.43 13.46 -2.94
C GLY A 12 8.28 12.85 -1.83
N THR A 13 7.67 12.70 -0.65
CA THR A 13 8.28 12.14 0.57
C THR A 13 8.61 10.64 0.45
N LEU A 14 7.74 9.86 -0.20
CA LEU A 14 7.91 8.41 -0.37
C LEU A 14 9.16 8.07 -1.19
N ARG A 15 9.59 8.97 -2.09
CA ARG A 15 10.82 8.82 -2.89
C ARG A 15 12.10 8.70 -2.05
N THR A 16 12.15 9.36 -0.91
CA THR A 16 13.30 9.31 0.01
C THR A 16 13.02 8.49 1.26
N THR A 17 11.83 7.91 1.36
CA THR A 17 11.44 7.09 2.50
C THR A 17 11.95 5.67 2.29
N ASP A 18 12.41 5.02 3.36
CA ASP A 18 12.60 3.58 3.35
C ASP A 18 11.23 2.90 3.29
N LEU A 19 10.80 2.55 2.08
CA LEU A 19 9.49 1.98 1.83
C LEU A 19 9.36 0.57 2.42
N ALA A 20 10.44 -0.17 2.62
CA ALA A 20 10.39 -1.47 3.27
C ALA A 20 10.07 -1.29 4.75
N ALA A 21 10.86 -0.47 5.46
CA ALA A 21 10.63 -0.18 6.87
C ALA A 21 9.26 0.48 7.12
N PHE A 22 8.83 1.35 6.21
CA PHE A 22 7.50 1.96 6.27
C PHE A 22 6.38 0.93 6.08
N SER A 23 6.53 0.04 5.10
CA SER A 23 5.57 -1.06 4.84
C SER A 23 5.43 -1.99 6.04
N ASP A 24 6.55 -2.41 6.63
CA ASP A 24 6.55 -3.25 7.84
C ASP A 24 5.81 -2.57 8.99
N ARG A 25 6.04 -1.26 9.18
CA ARG A 25 5.35 -0.50 10.22
C ARG A 25 3.85 -0.38 9.96
N MET A 26 3.43 -0.24 8.70
CA MET A 26 2.01 -0.24 8.33
C MET A 26 1.36 -1.59 8.61
N HIS A 27 2.03 -2.69 8.23
CA HIS A 27 1.59 -4.05 8.54
C HIS A 27 1.42 -4.25 10.04
N GLN A 28 2.46 -3.97 10.82
CA GLN A 28 2.42 -4.12 12.27
C GLN A 28 1.26 -3.32 12.89
N THR A 29 1.06 -2.08 12.44
CA THR A 29 0.01 -1.20 12.98
C THR A 29 -1.38 -1.74 12.70
N LEU A 30 -1.66 -2.14 11.46
CA LEU A 30 -2.99 -2.64 11.07
C LEU A 30 -3.26 -4.05 11.58
N GLU A 31 -2.25 -4.93 11.58
CA GLU A 31 -2.39 -6.29 12.12
C GLU A 31 -2.59 -6.29 13.64
N THR A 32 -1.91 -5.38 14.36
CA THR A 32 -2.15 -5.19 15.80
C THR A 32 -3.59 -4.76 16.09
N ALA A 33 -4.23 -4.04 15.16
CA ALA A 33 -5.64 -3.67 15.24
C ALA A 33 -6.60 -4.79 14.74
N GLY A 34 -6.10 -5.97 14.40
CA GLY A 34 -6.90 -7.09 13.87
C GLY A 34 -7.33 -6.87 12.42
N HIS A 35 -6.56 -6.12 11.64
CA HIS A 35 -6.80 -5.88 10.22
C HIS A 35 -5.72 -6.54 9.37
N SER A 36 -6.06 -6.90 8.13
CA SER A 36 -5.08 -7.37 7.14
C SER A 36 -4.73 -6.24 6.20
N LEU A 37 -3.48 -6.18 5.77
CA LEU A 37 -2.99 -5.19 4.83
C LEU A 37 -2.27 -5.90 3.67
N SER A 38 -2.45 -5.41 2.45
CA SER A 38 -1.61 -5.75 1.29
C SER A 38 -1.03 -4.46 0.73
N ILE A 39 0.28 -4.43 0.50
CA ILE A 39 0.98 -3.23 0.03
C ILE A 39 1.59 -3.50 -1.35
N GLU A 40 1.33 -2.60 -2.29
CA GLU A 40 1.94 -2.58 -3.61
C GLU A 40 2.74 -1.29 -3.78
N ILE A 41 4.06 -1.41 -3.94
CA ILE A 41 4.95 -0.28 -4.19
C ILE A 41 5.18 -0.18 -5.70
N VAL A 42 4.78 0.95 -6.29
CA VAL A 42 4.77 1.13 -7.75
C VAL A 42 5.39 2.45 -8.18
N ALA A 43 5.77 2.55 -9.46
CA ALA A 43 6.19 3.81 -10.05
C ALA A 43 4.99 4.73 -10.29
N GLY A 44 5.23 6.04 -10.39
CA GLY A 44 4.18 7.05 -10.51
C GLY A 44 3.24 6.82 -11.70
N LYS A 45 3.77 6.30 -12.81
CA LYS A 45 2.99 5.95 -14.00
C LYS A 45 2.02 4.77 -13.81
N ASP A 46 2.31 3.88 -12.85
CA ASP A 46 1.57 2.63 -12.64
C ASP A 46 0.54 2.76 -11.50
N VAL A 47 0.51 3.90 -10.79
CA VAL A 47 -0.36 4.15 -9.64
C VAL A 47 -1.85 3.99 -9.99
N VAL A 48 -2.28 4.57 -11.11
CA VAL A 48 -3.70 4.55 -11.50
C VAL A 48 -4.16 3.13 -11.82
N GLU A 49 -3.40 2.39 -12.62
CA GLU A 49 -3.69 1.00 -12.96
C GLU A 49 -3.73 0.10 -11.72
N THR A 50 -2.76 0.27 -10.82
CA THR A 50 -2.66 -0.54 -9.60
C THR A 50 -3.82 -0.24 -8.64
N LEU A 51 -4.23 1.02 -8.51
CA LEU A 51 -5.39 1.41 -7.71
C LEU A 51 -6.69 0.81 -8.26
N ASP A 52 -6.90 0.86 -9.58
CA ASP A 52 -8.08 0.29 -10.22
C ASP A 52 -8.15 -1.24 -10.03
N SER A 53 -7.01 -1.91 -10.20
CA SER A 53 -6.84 -3.33 -9.91
C SER A 53 -7.14 -3.66 -8.45
N ALA A 54 -6.60 -2.88 -7.50
CA ALA A 54 -6.82 -3.06 -6.08
C ALA A 54 -8.29 -2.85 -5.70
N ALA A 55 -8.94 -1.81 -6.22
CA ALA A 55 -10.35 -1.50 -5.96
C ALA A 55 -11.30 -2.55 -6.58
N SER A 56 -10.90 -3.20 -7.67
CA SER A 56 -11.65 -4.29 -8.28
C SER A 56 -11.58 -5.60 -7.48
N ARG A 57 -10.69 -5.72 -6.50
CA ARG A 57 -10.59 -6.91 -5.65
C ARG A 57 -11.77 -6.95 -4.70
N ARG A 58 -12.61 -7.97 -4.84
CA ARG A 58 -13.76 -8.21 -3.96
C ARG A 58 -13.39 -8.54 -2.50
N SER A 59 -12.09 -8.64 -2.21
CA SER A 59 -11.53 -9.02 -0.92
C SER A 59 -10.95 -7.84 -0.15
N VAL A 60 -11.00 -6.61 -0.67
CA VAL A 60 -10.63 -5.41 0.08
C VAL A 60 -11.91 -4.73 0.57
N ASP A 61 -11.85 -4.18 1.79
CA ASP A 61 -12.94 -3.43 2.43
C ASP A 61 -12.86 -1.93 2.10
#